data_AF-A0A355CBD2-F1
#
_entry.id   AF-A0A355CBD2-F1
#
_cell.length_a   1.000
_cell.length_b   1.000
_cell.length_c   1.000
_cell.angle_alpha   90.00
_cell.angle_beta   90.00
_cell.angle_gamma   90.00
#
_symmetry.space_group_name_H-M   'P 1'
#
loop_
_entity.id
_entity.type
_entity.pdbx_description
1 polymer ?
#
loop_
_entity_poly.entity_id
_entity_poly.type
_entity_poly.pdbx_seq_one_letter_code
_entity_poly.pdbx_strand_id
1 'polypeptide(L)'
;MDKSIKKIILLGSGALKIGQAGEFDYSGSQALKALREEGISTVLINPNIATIQTSEGVADTVYFLPITPFFVEKVIQKEKPDGILLAFGGQTALNCGTELYQSGVLDKYDVKVLGTSVEAIMITEDRDLFVKKLN
;
A
#
# COMPACT_ATOMS: atom_id res chain seq x y z
N MET A 1 -4.98 -15.89 7.15
CA MET A 1 -4.83 -15.26 5.83
C MET A 1 -5.04 -16.32 4.75
N ASP A 2 -5.52 -15.96 3.56
CA ASP A 2 -5.60 -16.88 2.42
C ASP A 2 -4.20 -17.47 2.16
N LYS A 3 -4.08 -18.81 2.18
CA LYS A 3 -2.80 -19.50 2.05
C LYS A 3 -2.16 -19.32 0.67
N SER A 4 -2.91 -18.83 -0.31
CA SER A 4 -2.40 -18.53 -1.64
C SER A 4 -1.53 -17.28 -1.69
N ILE A 5 -1.65 -16.36 -0.73
CA ILE A 5 -0.88 -15.10 -0.72
C ILE A 5 0.54 -15.39 -0.20
N LYS A 6 1.54 -15.10 -1.03
CA LYS A 6 2.96 -15.34 -0.75
C LYS A 6 3.82 -14.09 -0.86
N LYS A 7 3.42 -13.12 -1.69
CA LYS A 7 4.13 -11.85 -1.84
C LYS A 7 3.16 -10.67 -1.81
N ILE A 8 3.46 -9.69 -0.98
CA ILE A 8 2.64 -8.48 -0.81
C ILE A 8 3.48 -7.23 -1.06
N ILE A 9 2.93 -6.28 -1.82
CA ILE A 9 3.42 -4.91 -1.87
C ILE A 9 2.77 -4.10 -0.74
N LEU A 10 3.58 -3.36 0.03
CA LEU A 10 3.11 -2.31 0.93
C LEU A 10 3.49 -0.95 0.34
N LEU A 11 2.50 -0.08 0.15
CA LEU A 11 2.74 1.32 -0.20
C LEU A 11 3.02 2.12 1.08
N GLY A 12 4.23 2.68 1.18
CA GLY A 12 4.65 3.47 2.32
C GLY A 12 4.00 4.86 2.37
N SER A 13 4.47 5.70 3.30
CA SER A 13 3.87 7.01 3.57
C SER A 13 4.25 8.12 2.59
N GLY A 14 5.36 7.94 1.87
CA GLY A 14 5.95 9.02 1.07
C GLY A 14 6.72 10.02 1.92
N ALA A 15 6.93 11.22 1.37
CA ALA A 15 7.61 12.30 2.09
C ALA A 15 6.78 12.79 3.29
N LEU A 16 7.46 13.11 4.41
CA LEU A 16 6.82 13.69 5.59
C LEU A 16 6.19 15.04 5.24
N LYS A 17 4.92 15.22 5.57
CA LYS A 17 4.15 16.45 5.38
C LYS A 17 3.47 16.83 6.69
N ILE A 18 3.15 18.12 6.85
CA ILE A 18 2.28 18.53 7.96
C ILE A 18 0.94 17.80 7.83
N GLY A 19 0.54 17.05 8.86
CA GLY A 19 -0.65 16.20 8.85
C GLY A 19 -0.46 14.77 8.31
N GLN A 20 0.76 14.40 7.89
CA GLN A 20 1.13 13.04 7.50
C GLN A 20 2.59 12.78 7.91
N ALA A 21 2.80 12.29 9.14
CA ALA A 21 4.12 12.25 9.77
C ALA A 21 4.56 10.82 10.16
N GLY A 22 5.13 10.66 11.35
CA GLY A 22 5.75 9.41 11.82
C GLY A 22 4.77 8.27 12.09
N GLU A 23 3.46 8.55 12.19
CA GLU A 23 2.42 7.55 12.42
C GLU A 23 2.35 6.48 11.32
N PHE A 24 2.65 6.87 10.08
CA PHE A 24 2.67 5.94 8.95
C PHE A 24 4.00 5.19 8.82
N ASP A 25 5.09 5.74 9.37
CA ASP A 25 6.32 4.95 9.53
C ASP A 25 6.11 3.83 10.56
N TYR A 26 5.50 4.18 11.70
CA TYR A 26 5.18 3.19 12.73
C TYR A 26 4.22 2.12 12.21
N SER A 27 3.07 2.51 11.64
CA SER A 27 2.05 1.55 11.20
C SER A 27 2.51 0.72 9.99
N GLY A 28 3.23 1.32 9.03
CA GLY A 28 3.87 0.58 7.94
C GLY A 28 4.89 -0.45 8.44
N SER A 29 5.73 -0.08 9.42
CA SER A 29 6.69 -1.00 10.05
C SER A 29 6.00 -2.15 10.79
N GLN A 30 4.89 -1.88 11.49
CA GLN A 30 4.10 -2.94 12.15
C GLN A 30 3.49 -3.90 11.14
N ALA A 31 2.96 -3.38 10.01
CA ALA A 31 2.41 -4.22 8.95
C ALA A 31 3.49 -5.13 8.34
N LEU A 32 4.67 -4.59 8.02
CA LEU A 32 5.80 -5.37 7.51
C LEU A 32 6.24 -6.45 8.51
N LYS A 33 6.34 -6.10 9.80
CA LYS A 33 6.65 -7.05 10.86
C LYS A 33 5.64 -8.20 10.91
N ALA A 34 4.34 -7.88 10.91
CA ALA A 34 3.28 -8.90 10.97
C ALA A 34 3.31 -9.83 9.75
N LEU A 35 3.53 -9.28 8.54
CA LEU A 35 3.66 -10.10 7.32
C LEU A 35 4.87 -11.04 7.38
N ARG A 36 6.00 -10.55 7.90
CA ARG A 36 7.20 -11.36 8.08
C ARG A 36 6.99 -12.49 9.09
N GLU A 37 6.29 -12.23 10.20
CA GLU A 37 5.95 -13.25 11.20
C GLU A 37 5.06 -14.37 10.62
N GLU A 38 4.22 -14.03 9.64
CA GLU A 38 3.39 -14.99 8.90
C GLU A 38 4.14 -15.67 7.73
N GLY A 39 5.43 -15.37 7.53
CA GLY A 39 6.25 -15.94 6.46
C GLY A 39 5.87 -15.46 5.06
N ILE A 40 5.26 -14.28 4.94
CA ILE A 40 4.86 -13.67 3.67
C ILE A 40 6.00 -12.76 3.19
N SER A 41 6.35 -12.88 1.91
CA SER A 41 7.37 -12.02 1.32
C SER A 41 6.86 -10.59 1.12
N THR A 42 7.70 -9.61 1.44
CA THR A 42 7.31 -8.20 1.48
C THR A 42 8.12 -7.34 0.53
N VAL A 43 7.41 -6.51 -0.24
CA VAL A 43 7.99 -5.46 -1.06
C VAL A 43 7.46 -4.12 -0.57
N LEU A 44 8.36 -3.25 -0.10
CA LEU A 44 8.03 -1.90 0.30
C LEU A 44 8.32 -0.92 -0.84
N ILE A 45 7.40 -0.01 -1.13
CA ILE A 45 7.66 1.17 -1.98
C ILE A 45 7.54 2.43 -1.11
N ASN A 46 8.67 3.10 -0.87
CA ASN A 46 8.69 4.35 -0.12
C ASN A 46 9.90 5.23 -0.52
N PRO A 47 9.69 6.47 -1.00
CA PRO A 47 10.80 7.36 -1.34
C PRO A 47 11.51 7.96 -0.12
N ASN A 48 10.93 7.89 1.08
CA ASN A 48 11.52 8.48 2.27
C ASN A 48 12.57 7.56 2.90
N ILE A 49 13.84 7.92 2.72
CA ILE A 49 14.99 7.16 3.23
C ILE A 49 15.16 7.22 4.76
N ALA A 50 14.47 8.14 5.44
CA ALA A 50 14.63 8.39 6.87
C ALA A 50 13.51 7.74 7.70
N THR A 51 13.25 6.45 7.46
CA THR A 51 12.14 5.71 8.08
C THR A 51 12.57 4.34 8.58
N ILE A 52 11.92 3.84 9.64
CA ILE A 52 12.15 2.48 10.16
C ILE A 52 11.70 1.43 9.14
N GLN A 53 10.58 1.66 8.44
CA GLN A 53 10.09 0.74 7.40
C GLN A 53 11.13 0.47 6.29
N THR A 54 12.00 1.44 5.98
CA THR A 54 13.07 1.28 4.98
C THR A 54 14.39 0.74 5.54
N SER A 55 14.44 0.42 6.83
CA SER A 55 15.64 -0.13 7.46
C SER A 55 15.90 -1.57 7.01
N GLU A 56 17.17 -1.96 7.05
CA GLU A 56 17.60 -3.30 6.64
C GLU A 56 16.87 -4.39 7.43
N GLY A 57 16.31 -5.37 6.70
CA GLY A 57 15.59 -6.48 7.29
C GLY A 57 14.15 -6.18 7.73
N VAL A 58 13.62 -4.96 7.55
CA VAL A 58 12.21 -4.69 7.87
C VAL A 58 11.28 -5.19 6.76
N ALA A 59 11.63 -4.96 5.49
CA ALA A 59 11.02 -5.59 4.32
C ALA A 59 12.07 -6.45 3.59
N ASP A 60 11.64 -7.46 2.81
CA ASP A 60 12.58 -8.27 2.01
C ASP A 60 13.16 -7.48 0.84
N THR A 61 12.36 -6.59 0.26
CA THR A 61 12.78 -5.71 -0.83
C THR A 61 12.22 -4.31 -0.63
N VAL A 62 13.08 -3.30 -0.79
CA VAL A 62 12.71 -1.89 -0.65
C VAL A 62 12.98 -1.17 -1.98
N TYR A 63 11.96 -0.48 -2.47
CA TYR A 63 12.04 0.43 -3.62
C TYR A 63 11.94 1.87 -3.15
N PHE A 64 13.05 2.61 -3.27
CA PHE A 64 13.10 4.05 -3.04
C PHE A 64 12.57 4.82 -4.27
N LEU A 65 11.29 4.60 -4.58
CA LEU A 65 10.61 5.19 -5.73
C LEU A 65 9.43 6.05 -5.28
N PRO A 66 9.05 7.08 -6.06
CA PRO A 66 7.83 7.84 -5.82
C PRO A 66 6.60 6.93 -5.81
N ILE A 67 5.69 7.15 -4.86
CA ILE A 67 4.41 6.44 -4.79
C ILE A 67 3.44 7.11 -5.78
N THR A 68 3.56 6.72 -7.03
CA THR A 68 2.71 7.17 -8.14
C THR A 68 2.31 5.94 -8.97
N PRO A 69 1.15 5.97 -9.66
CA PRO A 69 0.67 4.81 -10.42
C PRO A 69 1.70 4.26 -11.40
N PHE A 70 2.44 5.14 -12.10
CA PHE A 70 3.48 4.73 -13.04
C PHE A 70 4.57 3.87 -12.40
N PHE A 71 5.18 4.36 -11.31
CA PHE A 71 6.27 3.63 -10.65
C PHE A 71 5.75 2.38 -9.94
N VAL A 72 4.57 2.45 -9.31
CA VAL A 72 3.98 1.30 -8.65
C VAL A 72 3.61 0.21 -9.66
N GLU A 73 3.06 0.54 -10.84
CA GLU A 73 2.82 -0.45 -11.90
C GLU A 73 4.13 -1.12 -12.35
N LYS A 74 5.23 -0.37 -12.49
CA LYS A 74 6.54 -0.96 -12.83
C LYS A 74 7.02 -1.95 -11.78
N VAL A 75 6.81 -1.65 -10.50
CA VAL A 75 7.14 -2.59 -9.41
C VAL A 75 6.22 -3.80 -9.44
N ILE A 76 4.91 -3.62 -9.63
CA ILE A 76 3.94 -4.73 -9.79
C ILE A 76 4.36 -5.65 -10.94
N GLN A 77 4.69 -5.09 -12.10
CA GLN A 77 5.11 -5.84 -13.28
C GLN A 77 6.37 -6.68 -13.01
N LYS A 78 7.32 -6.14 -12.25
CA LYS A 78 8.59 -6.81 -11.92
C LYS A 78 8.41 -7.87 -10.83
N GLU A 79 7.74 -7.51 -9.74
CA GLU A 79 7.66 -8.32 -8.53
C GLU A 79 6.56 -9.38 -8.59
N LYS A 80 5.52 -9.15 -9.39
CA LYS A 80 4.33 -10.00 -9.54
C LYS A 80 3.74 -10.41 -8.17
N PRO A 81 3.31 -9.43 -7.35
CA PRO A 81 2.75 -9.72 -6.04
C PRO A 81 1.36 -10.35 -6.15
N ASP A 82 0.95 -11.10 -5.12
CA ASP A 82 -0.41 -11.63 -5.02
C ASP A 82 -1.37 -10.59 -4.43
N GLY A 83 -0.84 -9.62 -3.69
CA GLY A 83 -1.65 -8.57 -3.11
C GLY A 83 -0.91 -7.28 -2.79
N ILE A 84 -1.70 -6.25 -2.49
CA ILE A 84 -1.23 -4.90 -2.17
C ILE A 84 -1.97 -4.36 -0.95
N LEU A 85 -1.24 -3.71 -0.05
CA LEU A 85 -1.78 -3.02 1.14
C LEU A 85 -1.69 -1.51 0.95
N LEU A 86 -2.82 -0.83 1.12
CA LEU A 86 -2.98 0.61 0.88
C LEU A 86 -3.17 1.43 2.17
N ALA A 87 -3.65 0.80 3.25
CA ALA A 87 -4.11 1.49 4.45
C ALA A 87 -3.00 2.02 5.38
N PHE A 88 -1.75 1.60 5.18
CA PHE A 88 -0.63 1.90 6.09
C PHE A 88 0.26 3.06 5.61
N GLY A 89 -0.01 3.61 4.42
CA GLY A 89 0.78 4.68 3.81
C GLY A 89 0.08 6.05 3.76
N GLY A 90 -1.01 6.22 4.52
CA GLY A 90 -1.81 7.45 4.55
C GLY A 90 -2.41 7.82 3.19
N GLN A 91 -2.72 9.11 3.01
CA GLN A 91 -3.45 9.57 1.82
C GLN A 91 -2.69 9.31 0.51
N THR A 92 -1.36 9.42 0.54
CA THR A 92 -0.52 9.19 -0.65
C THR A 92 -0.70 7.76 -1.18
N ALA A 93 -0.71 6.76 -0.29
CA ALA A 93 -0.94 5.37 -0.68
C ALA A 93 -2.38 5.10 -1.10
N LEU A 94 -3.37 5.65 -0.38
CA LEU A 94 -4.79 5.48 -0.71
C LEU A 94 -5.13 6.04 -2.08
N ASN A 95 -4.68 7.27 -2.39
CA ASN A 95 -4.91 7.90 -3.69
C ASN A 95 -4.27 7.08 -4.82
N CYS A 96 -3.00 6.69 -4.65
CA CYS A 96 -2.29 5.90 -5.66
C CYS A 96 -2.96 4.54 -5.89
N GLY A 97 -3.35 3.84 -4.82
CA GLY A 97 -4.03 2.55 -4.90
C GLY A 97 -5.41 2.64 -5.57
N THR A 98 -6.15 3.71 -5.28
CA THR A 98 -7.46 3.98 -5.89
C THR A 98 -7.32 4.23 -7.39
N GLU A 99 -6.31 5.01 -7.80
CA GLU A 99 -6.05 5.27 -9.22
C GLU A 99 -5.60 4.00 -9.98
N LEU A 100 -4.76 3.17 -9.36
CA LEU A 100 -4.37 1.86 -9.92
C LEU A 100 -5.56 0.92 -10.08
N TYR A 101 -6.50 0.96 -9.15
CA TYR A 101 -7.74 0.18 -9.22
C TYR A 101 -8.64 0.71 -10.34
N GLN A 102 -8.92 2.02 -10.37
CA GLN A 102 -9.79 2.66 -11.37
C GLN A 102 -9.25 2.53 -12.80
N SER A 103 -7.93 2.54 -12.98
CA SER A 103 -7.28 2.34 -14.27
C SER A 103 -7.24 0.87 -14.73
N GLY A 104 -7.72 -0.08 -13.91
CA GLY A 104 -7.71 -1.52 -14.21
C GLY A 104 -6.32 -2.15 -14.13
N VAL A 105 -5.31 -1.44 -13.60
CA VAL A 105 -3.95 -1.97 -13.47
C VAL A 105 -3.92 -3.15 -12.50
N LEU A 106 -4.63 -3.06 -11.37
CA LEU A 106 -4.65 -4.16 -10.40
C LEU A 106 -5.26 -5.43 -10.99
N ASP A 107 -6.36 -5.31 -11.74
CA ASP A 107 -7.00 -6.43 -12.44
C ASP A 107 -6.09 -7.03 -13.53
N LYS A 108 -5.42 -6.17 -14.31
CA LYS A 108 -4.49 -6.58 -15.38
C LYS A 108 -3.37 -7.49 -14.88
N TYR A 109 -2.92 -7.30 -13.64
CA TYR A 109 -1.84 -8.10 -13.03
C TYR A 109 -2.33 -9.08 -11.96
N ASP A 110 -3.65 -9.27 -11.81
CA ASP A 110 -4.27 -10.13 -10.78
C ASP A 110 -3.80 -9.83 -9.34
N VAL A 111 -3.66 -8.54 -9.02
CA VAL A 111 -3.19 -8.08 -7.71
C VAL A 111 -4.38 -7.76 -6.82
N LYS A 112 -4.53 -8.51 -5.72
CA LYS A 112 -5.63 -8.29 -4.77
C LYS A 112 -5.35 -7.15 -3.82
N VAL A 113 -6.28 -6.22 -3.68
CA VAL A 113 -6.23 -5.26 -2.57
C VAL A 113 -6.60 -5.99 -1.28
N LEU A 114 -5.69 -5.95 -0.30
CA LEU A 114 -5.86 -6.61 0.98
C LEU A 114 -6.33 -5.61 2.05
N GLY A 115 -7.23 -6.04 2.94
CA GLY A 115 -7.84 -5.19 3.95
C GLY A 115 -9.17 -4.60 3.45
N THR A 116 -9.37 -3.30 3.65
CA THR A 116 -10.57 -2.59 3.21
C THR A 116 -10.64 -2.54 1.68
N SER A 117 -11.81 -2.83 1.10
CA SER A 117 -11.99 -2.78 -0.36
C SER A 117 -11.81 -1.36 -0.89
N VAL A 118 -11.38 -1.23 -2.15
CA VAL A 118 -11.16 0.10 -2.76
C VAL A 118 -12.48 0.87 -2.88
N GLU A 119 -13.59 0.18 -3.13
CA GLU A 119 -14.92 0.78 -3.17
C GLU A 119 -15.30 1.38 -1.82
N ALA A 120 -15.02 0.67 -0.72
CA ALA A 120 -15.27 1.20 0.61
C ALA A 120 -14.40 2.43 0.89
N ILE A 121 -13.11 2.41 0.51
CA ILE A 121 -12.22 3.57 0.61
C ILE A 121 -12.80 4.76 -0.17
N MET A 122 -13.18 4.57 -1.44
CA MET A 122 -13.75 5.63 -2.28
C MET A 122 -15.04 6.21 -1.70
N ILE A 123 -15.92 5.35 -1.16
CA ILE A 123 -17.17 5.79 -0.52
C ILE A 123 -16.89 6.63 0.72
N THR A 124 -15.90 6.27 1.54
CA THR A 124 -15.60 6.99 2.78
C THR A 124 -14.81 8.28 2.57
N GLU A 125 -14.04 8.38 1.48
CA GLU A 125 -13.23 9.56 1.16
C GLU A 125 -14.04 10.66 0.46
N ASP A 126 -15.13 10.30 -0.23
CA ASP A 126 -16.06 11.25 -0.84
C ASP A 126 -17.21 11.57 0.12
N ARG A 127 -17.32 12.85 0.51
CA ARG A 127 -18.32 13.29 1.49
C ARG A 127 -19.76 13.04 1.05
N ASP A 128 -20.06 13.24 -0.24
CA ASP A 128 -21.42 13.09 -0.76
C ASP A 128 -21.81 11.62 -0.85
N LEU A 129 -20.89 10.78 -1.35
CA LEU A 129 -21.08 9.32 -1.36
C LEU A 129 -21.20 8.76 0.07
N PHE A 130 -20.40 9.27 1.00
CA PHE A 130 -20.46 8.86 2.40
C PHE A 130 -21.83 9.17 3.03
N VAL A 131 -22.31 10.41 2.89
CA VAL A 131 -23.64 10.81 3.40
C VAL A 131 -24.75 9.99 2.73
N LYS A 132 -24.64 9.75 1.43
CA LYS A 132 -25.60 8.92 0.69
C LYS A 132 -25.61 7.47 1.18
N LYS A 133 -24.49 6.93 1.66
CA LYS A 133 -24.37 5.54 2.14
C LYS A 133 -24.90 5.37 3.57
N LEU A 134 -24.92 6.44 4.37
CA LEU A 134 -25.45 6.44 5.73
C LEU A 134 -26.99 6.49 5.80
N ASN A 135 -27.63 6.98 4.74
CA ASN A 135 -29.09 7.10 4.60
C ASN A 135 -29.67 5.92 3.81
#